data_AF-A0A0D2VHF0-F1
#
_entry.id   AF-A0A0D2VHF0-F1
#
_cell.length_a   1.000
_cell.length_b   1.000
_cell.length_c   1.000
_cell.angle_alpha   90.00
_cell.angle_beta   90.00
_cell.angle_gamma   90.00
#
_symmetry.space_group_name_H-M   'P 1'
#
loop_
_entity.id
_entity.type
_entity.pdbx_description
1 polymer ?
#
loop_
_entity_poly.entity_id
_entity_poly.type
_entity_poly.pdbx_seq_one_letter_code
_entity_poly.pdbx_strand_id
1 'polypeptide(L)'
;MDPQDVIRFTAMAVEAARMREETRRMTELLRSLQAALLEKAKEYEMLKKKRQRMVAKEAVKLKMVDDFMLFLDAIDESDGTNALNFDEKAMMNSILNLMKGGDNGGFAADDGKKEA
;
A
#
# COMPACT_ATOMS: atom_id res chain seq x y z
N MET A 1 -40.43 -52.94 -1.88
CA MET A 1 -39.06 -52.44 -1.64
C MET A 1 -38.59 -53.10 -0.35
N ASP A 2 -37.44 -53.77 -0.36
CA ASP A 2 -36.96 -54.45 0.84
C ASP A 2 -36.56 -53.40 1.90
N PRO A 3 -36.84 -53.61 3.20
CA PRO A 3 -36.43 -52.67 4.24
C PRO A 3 -34.93 -52.37 4.24
N GLN A 4 -34.06 -53.31 3.84
CA GLN A 4 -32.62 -53.03 3.73
C GLN A 4 -32.29 -52.07 2.58
N ASP A 5 -33.04 -52.12 1.48
CA ASP A 5 -32.86 -51.19 0.36
C ASP A 5 -33.19 -49.75 0.77
N VAL A 6 -34.27 -49.58 1.55
CA VAL A 6 -34.67 -48.27 2.10
C VAL A 6 -33.59 -47.72 3.04
N ILE A 7 -33.04 -48.56 3.92
CA ILE A 7 -31.97 -48.16 4.85
C ILE A 7 -30.71 -47.74 4.08
N ARG A 8 -30.30 -48.53 3.08
CA ARG A 8 -29.12 -48.21 2.24
C ARG A 8 -29.31 -46.90 1.48
N PHE A 9 -30.47 -46.71 0.86
CA PHE A 9 -30.79 -45.47 0.15
C PHE A 9 -30.73 -44.25 1.07
N THR A 10 -31.29 -44.38 2.27
CA THR A 10 -31.30 -43.30 3.27
C THR A 10 -29.88 -42.95 3.74
N ALA A 11 -29.03 -43.96 4.01
CA ALA A 11 -27.63 -43.73 4.37
C ALA A 11 -26.85 -43.03 3.25
N MET A 12 -27.04 -43.44 2.00
CA MET A 12 -26.42 -42.79 0.84
C MET A 12 -26.89 -41.34 0.67
N ALA A 13 -28.17 -41.06 0.88
CA ALA A 13 -28.73 -39.71 0.80
C ALA A 13 -28.15 -38.79 1.89
N VAL A 14 -27.97 -39.30 3.11
CA VAL A 14 -27.36 -38.56 4.23
C VAL A 14 -25.90 -38.23 3.94
N GLU A 15 -25.11 -39.20 3.47
CA GLU A 15 -23.71 -38.95 3.10
C GLU A 15 -23.58 -37.99 1.92
N ALA A 16 -24.45 -38.10 0.91
CA ALA A 16 -24.48 -37.15 -0.20
C ALA A 16 -24.83 -35.72 0.26
N ALA A 17 -25.76 -35.56 1.21
CA ALA A 17 -26.09 -34.27 1.78
C ALA A 17 -24.92 -33.69 2.60
N ARG A 18 -24.22 -34.54 3.36
CA ARG A 18 -23.02 -34.15 4.12
C ARG A 18 -21.91 -33.65 3.19
N MET A 19 -21.59 -34.39 2.12
CA MET A 19 -20.57 -33.98 1.15
C MET A 19 -20.93 -32.67 0.45
N ARG A 20 -22.21 -32.46 0.12
CA ARG A 20 -22.67 -31.18 -0.47
C ARG A 20 -22.47 -30.01 0.49
N GLU A 21 -22.81 -30.19 1.76
CA GLU A 21 -22.64 -29.16 2.77
C GLU A 21 -21.17 -28.84 3.03
N GLU A 22 -20.30 -29.85 3.09
CA GLU A 22 -18.85 -29.66 3.21
C GLU A 22 -18.26 -28.91 2.01
N THR A 23 -18.68 -29.30 0.80
CA THR A 23 -18.30 -28.59 -0.43
C THR A 23 -18.76 -27.14 -0.38
N ARG A 24 -19.99 -26.88 0.04
CA ARG A 24 -20.55 -25.52 0.16
C ARG A 24 -19.70 -24.68 1.11
N ARG A 25 -19.40 -25.20 2.31
CA ARG A 25 -18.55 -24.50 3.31
C ARG A 25 -17.17 -24.20 2.77
N MET A 26 -16.55 -25.16 2.07
CA MET A 26 -15.25 -24.96 1.44
C MET A 26 -15.31 -23.85 0.39
N THR A 27 -16.37 -23.82 -0.44
CA THR A 27 -16.52 -22.76 -1.45
C THR A 27 -16.75 -21.37 -0.83
N GLU A 28 -17.53 -21.29 0.25
CA GLU A 28 -17.76 -20.04 0.98
C GLU A 28 -16.46 -19.54 1.64
N LEU A 29 -15.68 -20.44 2.25
CA LEU A 29 -14.36 -20.11 2.81
C LEU A 29 -13.38 -19.64 1.72
N LEU A 30 -13.33 -20.32 0.58
CA LEU A 30 -12.47 -19.90 -0.53
C LEU A 30 -12.86 -18.50 -1.03
N ARG A 31 -14.16 -18.21 -1.12
CA ARG A 31 -14.66 -16.89 -1.51
C ARG A 31 -14.26 -15.81 -0.51
N SER A 32 -14.37 -16.08 0.80
CA SER A 32 -13.97 -15.11 1.83
C SER A 32 -12.46 -14.87 1.84
N LEU A 33 -11.66 -15.93 1.68
CA LEU A 33 -10.21 -15.83 1.57
C LEU A 33 -9.78 -15.04 0.32
N GLN A 34 -10.42 -15.27 -0.83
CA GLN A 34 -10.17 -14.50 -2.04
C GLN A 34 -10.50 -13.02 -1.86
N ALA A 35 -11.62 -12.69 -1.21
CA ALA A 35 -11.98 -11.31 -0.91
C ALA A 35 -10.94 -10.64 0.00
N ALA A 36 -10.53 -11.31 1.08
CA ALA A 36 -9.51 -10.80 2.00
C ALA A 36 -8.15 -10.61 1.31
N LEU A 37 -7.75 -11.53 0.43
CA LEU A 37 -6.52 -11.40 -0.36
C LEU A 37 -6.57 -10.20 -1.30
N LEU A 38 -7.71 -9.97 -1.97
CA LEU A 38 -7.87 -8.82 -2.86
C LEU A 38 -7.81 -7.48 -2.09
N GLU A 39 -8.39 -7.43 -0.90
CA GLU A 39 -8.32 -6.26 -0.03
C GLU A 39 -6.87 -5.98 0.42
N LYS A 40 -6.16 -7.02 0.88
CA LYS A 40 -4.74 -6.90 1.26
C LYS A 40 -3.85 -6.51 0.08
N ALA A 41 -4.14 -7.00 -1.14
CA ALA A 41 -3.41 -6.58 -2.33
C ALA A 41 -3.61 -5.09 -2.64
N LYS A 42 -4.82 -4.56 -2.45
CA LYS A 42 -5.10 -3.11 -2.60
C LYS A 42 -4.36 -2.28 -1.56
N GLU A 43 -4.40 -2.68 -0.29
CA GLU A 43 -3.63 -2.04 0.78
C GLU A 43 -2.14 -2.00 0.46
N TYR A 44 -1.59 -3.13 0.02
CA TYR A 44 -0.18 -3.24 -0.34
C TYR A 44 0.21 -2.28 -1.48
N GLU A 45 -0.60 -2.21 -2.54
CA GLU A 45 -0.35 -1.29 -3.66
C GLU A 45 -0.43 0.18 -3.23
N MET A 46 -1.36 0.55 -2.35
CA MET A 46 -1.42 1.88 -1.77
C MET A 46 -0.17 2.20 -0.94
N LEU A 47 0.29 1.24 -0.13
CA LEU A 47 1.47 1.40 0.71
C LEU A 47 2.75 1.49 -0.13
N LYS A 48 2.85 0.70 -1.20
CA LYS A 48 3.96 0.75 -2.15
C LYS A 48 4.05 2.12 -2.82
N LYS A 49 2.93 2.67 -3.31
CA LYS A 49 2.87 4.04 -3.85
C LYS A 49 3.23 5.09 -2.80
N LYS A 50 2.77 4.93 -1.56
CA LYS A 50 3.15 5.83 -0.45
C LYS A 50 4.66 5.79 -0.18
N ARG A 51 5.26 4.59 -0.13
CA ARG A 51 6.71 4.42 0.03
C ARG A 51 7.48 5.10 -1.09
N GLN A 52 7.11 4.86 -2.35
CA GLN A 52 7.76 5.50 -3.50
C GLN A 52 7.70 7.03 -3.42
N ARG A 53 6.55 7.60 -3.01
CA ARG A 53 6.42 9.05 -2.81
C ARG A 53 7.31 9.56 -1.66
N MET A 54 7.43 8.82 -0.56
CA MET A 54 8.33 9.21 0.54
C MET A 54 9.80 9.18 0.11
N VAL A 55 10.22 8.10 -0.57
CA VAL A 55 11.59 7.98 -1.10
C VAL A 55 11.90 9.11 -2.10
N ALA A 56 10.98 9.45 -2.99
CA ALA A 56 11.16 10.55 -3.92
C ALA A 56 11.29 11.91 -3.20
N LYS A 57 10.46 12.16 -2.18
CA LYS A 57 10.57 13.38 -1.35
C LYS A 57 11.92 13.46 -0.63
N GLU A 58 12.42 12.34 -0.13
CA GLU A 58 13.70 12.28 0.59
C GLU A 58 14.89 12.46 -0.35
N ALA A 59 14.87 11.83 -1.53
CA ALA A 59 15.90 12.03 -2.56
C ALA A 59 16.00 13.49 -3.03
N VAL A 60 14.86 14.17 -3.18
CA VAL A 60 14.84 15.61 -3.52
C VAL A 60 15.45 16.46 -2.40
N LYS A 61 15.19 16.13 -1.12
CA LYS A 61 15.80 16.84 0.01
C LYS A 61 17.32 16.65 0.04
N LEU A 62 17.79 15.41 -0.17
CA LEU A 62 19.22 15.11 -0.14
C LEU A 62 19.95 15.86 -1.27
N LYS A 63 19.41 15.79 -2.50
CA LYS A 63 19.96 16.53 -3.64
C LYS A 63 20.04 18.04 -3.37
N MET A 64 19.01 18.62 -2.75
CA MET A 64 19.01 20.04 -2.42
C MET A 64 20.14 20.41 -1.42
N VAL A 65 20.46 19.53 -0.48
CA VAL A 65 21.59 19.72 0.45
C VAL A 65 22.92 19.58 -0.30
N ASP A 66 23.07 18.56 -1.14
CA ASP A 66 24.28 18.34 -1.93
C ASP A 66 24.57 19.52 -2.88
N ASP A 67 23.56 20.00 -3.61
CA ASP A 67 23.67 21.15 -4.51
C ASP A 67 24.05 22.44 -3.74
N PHE A 68 23.56 22.59 -2.51
CA PHE A 68 23.91 23.73 -1.65
C PHE A 68 25.32 23.64 -1.08
N MET A 69 25.78 22.45 -0.68
CA MET A 69 27.16 22.25 -0.21
C MET A 69 28.17 22.51 -1.32
N LEU A 70 27.92 22.02 -2.55
CA LEU A 70 28.76 22.32 -3.71
C LEU A 70 28.87 23.82 -4.01
N PHE A 71 27.78 24.56 -3.80
CA PHE A 71 27.80 26.02 -3.94
C PHE A 71 28.66 26.70 -2.87
N LEU A 72 28.56 26.27 -1.61
CA LEU A 72 29.42 26.79 -0.53
C LEU A 72 30.90 26.48 -0.80
N ASP A 73 31.21 25.25 -1.22
CA ASP A 73 32.57 24.84 -1.57
C ASP A 73 33.13 25.70 -2.72
N ALA A 74 32.32 25.98 -3.75
CA ALA A 74 32.73 26.85 -4.87
C ALA A 74 32.99 28.31 -4.43
N ILE A 75 32.26 28.82 -3.43
CA ILE A 75 32.54 30.13 -2.84
C ILE A 75 33.88 30.10 -2.09
N ASP A 76 34.09 29.09 -1.25
CA ASP A 76 35.30 28.94 -0.45
C ASP A 76 36.56 28.79 -1.34
N GLU A 77 36.44 28.07 -2.45
CA GLU A 77 37.50 27.90 -3.45
C GLU A 77 37.67 29.10 -4.38
N SER A 78 36.85 30.15 -4.25
CA SER A 78 36.81 31.30 -5.17
C SER A 78 36.56 30.91 -6.63
N ASP A 79 35.91 29.76 -6.87
CA ASP A 79 35.48 29.32 -8.19
C ASP A 79 34.18 30.01 -8.56
N GLY A 80 34.33 31.25 -9.04
CA GLY A 80 33.22 32.08 -9.49
C GLY A 80 32.40 31.44 -10.64
N THR A 81 32.97 30.51 -11.40
CA THR A 81 32.26 29.83 -12.49
C THR A 81 31.24 28.85 -11.93
N ASN A 82 31.65 28.04 -10.95
CA ASN A 82 30.76 27.08 -10.30
C ASN A 82 29.78 27.78 -9.34
N ALA A 83 30.20 28.83 -8.65
CA ALA A 83 29.31 29.62 -7.79
C ALA A 83 28.18 30.31 -8.58
N LEU A 84 28.45 30.80 -9.80
CA LEU A 84 27.44 31.43 -10.66
C LEU A 84 26.47 30.43 -11.30
N ASN A 85 26.82 29.13 -11.35
CA ASN A 85 25.96 28.09 -11.88
C ASN A 85 24.88 27.62 -10.88
N PHE A 86 24.93 28.12 -9.64
CA PHE A 86 23.93 27.78 -8.63
C PHE A 86 22.57 28.42 -8.96
N ASP A 87 21.57 27.59 -9.18
CA ASP A 87 20.21 28.03 -9.49
C ASP A 87 19.40 28.27 -8.20
N GLU A 88 19.60 29.45 -7.60
CA GLU A 88 18.89 29.92 -6.40
C GLU A 88 17.36 29.83 -6.57
N LYS A 89 16.85 30.10 -7.78
CA LYS A 89 15.42 30.10 -8.07
C LYS A 89 14.87 28.68 -8.06
N ALA A 90 15.58 27.72 -8.64
CA ALA A 90 15.21 26.31 -8.55
C ALA A 90 15.24 25.80 -7.11
N MET A 91 16.22 26.23 -6.30
CA MET A 91 16.28 25.87 -4.88
C MET A 91 15.09 26.45 -4.11
N MET A 92 14.81 27.76 -4.22
CA MET A 92 13.64 28.37 -3.57
C MET A 92 12.33 27.69 -3.96
N ASN A 93 12.15 27.38 -5.24
CA ASN A 93 10.98 26.65 -5.71
C ASN A 93 10.88 25.25 -5.08
N SER A 94 12.00 24.56 -4.92
CA SER A 94 12.06 23.25 -4.27
C SER A 94 11.68 23.34 -2.78
N ILE A 95 12.18 24.35 -2.06
CA ILE A 95 11.82 24.62 -0.67
C ILE A 95 10.32 24.95 -0.55
N LEU A 96 9.80 25.82 -1.42
CA LEU A 96 8.36 26.16 -1.46
C LEU A 96 7.50 24.93 -1.73
N ASN A 97 7.93 24.04 -2.62
CA ASN A 97 7.23 22.78 -2.90
C ASN A 97 7.27 21.82 -1.70
N LEU A 98 8.38 21.77 -0.96
CA LEU A 98 8.48 21.01 0.29
C LEU A 98 7.55 21.57 1.38
N MET A 99 7.46 22.89 1.52
CA MET A 99 6.57 23.56 2.48
C MET A 99 5.09 23.35 2.13
N LYS A 100 4.72 23.47 0.85
CA LYS A 100 3.34 23.24 0.37
C LYS A 100 2.94 21.76 0.40
N GLY A 101 3.90 20.84 0.34
CA GLY A 101 3.69 19.38 0.34
C GLY A 101 3.72 18.71 1.72
N GLY A 102 3.74 19.50 2.81
CA GLY A 102 3.55 19.04 4.19
C GLY A 102 2.08 18.80 4.48
N ASP A 103 1.60 17.60 4.17
CA ASP A 103 0.19 17.21 4.30
C ASP A 103 -0.23 17.12 5.77
N ASN A 104 -0.90 18.18 6.21
CA ASN A 104 -1.73 18.25 7.41
C ASN A 104 -3.06 17.54 7.09
N GLY A 105 -3.12 16.20 7.02
CA GLY A 105 -4.39 15.51 6.75
C GLY A 105 -4.32 14.09 6.19
N GLY A 106 -4.05 13.11 7.05
CA GLY A 106 -4.19 11.70 6.67
C GLY A 106 -4.14 10.72 7.83
N PHE A 107 -4.57 11.16 9.02
CA PHE A 107 -4.79 10.34 10.20
C PHE A 107 -6.29 10.11 10.44
N ALA A 108 -7.04 9.82 9.37
CA ALA A 108 -8.29 9.10 9.56
C ALA A 108 -7.92 7.62 9.63
N ALA A 109 -7.72 7.14 10.87
CA ALA A 109 -7.89 5.74 11.17
C ALA A 109 -9.29 5.35 10.71
N ASP A 110 -9.37 4.64 9.59
CA ASP A 110 -10.51 3.77 9.28
C ASP A 110 -10.38 2.55 10.21
N ASP A 111 -10.49 2.79 11.51
CA ASP A 111 -10.79 1.74 12.47
C ASP A 111 -12.27 1.46 12.30
N GLY A 112 -12.54 0.50 11.41
CA GLY A 112 -13.81 -0.17 11.33
C GLY A 112 -14.28 -0.59 12.72
N LYS A 113 -15.26 0.13 13.25
CA LYS A 113 -16.22 -0.41 14.22
C LYS A 113 -17.59 -0.42 13.58
N LYS A 114 -17.89 -1.55 12.95
CA LYS A 114 -19.25 -2.08 12.98
C LYS A 114 -19.49 -2.69 14.37
N GLU A 115 -20.76 -2.62 14.76
CA GLU A 115 -21.44 -3.28 15.90
C GLU A 115 -21.45 -2.52 17.23
N ALA A 116 -22.61 -1.95 17.58
CA ALA A 116 -23.69 -2.69 18.24
C ALA A 116 -25.06 -2.24 17.69
#